data_AF-A0AAW0WC20-F1
#
_entry.id   AF-A0AAW0WC20-F1
#
_cell.length_a   1.000
_cell.length_b   1.000
_cell.length_c   1.000
_cell.angle_alpha   90.00
_cell.angle_beta   90.00
_cell.angle_gamma   90.00
#
_symmetry.space_group_name_H-M   'P 1'
#
loop_
_entity.id
_entity.type
_entity.pdbx_description
1 polymer ?
#
loop_
_entity_poly.entity_id
_entity_poly.type
_entity_poly.pdbx_seq_one_letter_code
_entity_poly.pdbx_strand_id
1 'polypeptide(L)'
;SLRGPSALVYWYHDTSLIDYNSPRGGVNLKIDRGRGETTTRLVVSSVGPGDSGMYSCVPQGSHPATVLVHVQKGKHEAAIQQGGLNAAAPPFFFSSSALLSSCLFLHLCL
;
A
#
# COMPACT_ATOMS: atom_id res chain seq x y z
N SER A 1 -36.49 6.75 -16.19
CA SER A 1 -35.16 7.08 -15.62
C SER A 1 -34.21 5.95 -15.99
N LEU A 2 -33.27 6.16 -16.92
CA LEU A 2 -32.28 5.16 -17.34
C LEU A 2 -30.94 5.49 -16.65
N ARG A 3 -30.77 5.09 -15.39
CA ARG A 3 -29.46 5.12 -14.71
C ARG A 3 -29.21 3.76 -14.07
N GLY A 4 -28.55 2.89 -14.82
CA GLY A 4 -27.83 1.74 -14.30
C GLY A 4 -26.48 1.67 -15.02
N PRO A 5 -25.36 1.37 -14.35
CA PRO A 5 -24.06 1.47 -14.97
C PRO A 5 -23.81 0.24 -15.82
N SER A 6 -23.68 0.46 -17.12
CA SER A 6 -23.03 -0.47 -18.04
C SER A 6 -21.82 0.21 -18.66
N ALA A 7 -21.07 0.96 -17.85
CA ALA A 7 -19.87 1.61 -18.34
C ALA A 7 -18.76 0.56 -18.44
N LEU A 8 -18.37 0.21 -19.66
CA LEU A 8 -17.11 -0.49 -19.90
C LEU A 8 -15.97 0.42 -19.43
N VAL A 9 -14.97 -0.14 -18.76
CA VAL A 9 -13.80 0.60 -18.30
C VAL A 9 -12.55 -0.02 -18.94
N TYR A 10 -11.78 0.82 -19.63
CA TYR A 10 -10.51 0.45 -20.24
C TYR A 10 -9.36 0.76 -19.28
N TRP A 11 -8.31 -0.06 -19.32
CA TRP A 11 -7.09 0.16 -18.53
C TRP A 11 -5.90 0.41 -19.45
N TYR A 12 -5.05 1.36 -19.06
CA TYR A 12 -3.82 1.69 -19.78
C TYR A 12 -2.64 1.72 -18.82
N HIS A 13 -1.49 1.25 -19.29
CA HIS A 13 -0.17 1.51 -18.71
C HIS A 13 0.56 2.45 -19.67
N ASP A 14 0.82 3.66 -19.20
CA ASP A 14 1.19 4.84 -19.98
C ASP A 14 0.22 5.08 -21.15
N THR A 15 0.59 4.65 -22.35
CA THR A 15 -0.23 4.77 -23.57
C THR A 15 -0.71 3.44 -24.12
N SER A 16 -0.27 2.32 -23.52
CA SER A 16 -0.55 0.97 -23.98
C SER A 16 -1.81 0.42 -23.32
N LEU A 17 -2.76 -0.06 -24.12
CA LEU A 17 -3.96 -0.73 -23.62
C LEU A 17 -3.57 -2.03 -22.89
N ILE A 18 -4.16 -2.24 -21.72
CA ILE A 18 -4.05 -3.48 -20.95
C ILE A 18 -5.34 -4.26 -21.14
N ASP A 19 -5.24 -5.42 -21.78
CA ASP A 19 -6.33 -6.37 -21.95
C ASP A 19 -5.90 -7.79 -21.54
N TYR A 20 -6.78 -8.77 -21.74
CA TYR A 20 -6.49 -10.19 -21.45
C TYR A 20 -5.38 -10.79 -22.33
N ASN A 21 -5.04 -10.16 -23.46
CA ASN A 21 -4.02 -10.59 -24.41
C ASN A 21 -2.73 -9.76 -24.30
N SER A 22 -2.60 -8.94 -23.25
CA SER A 22 -1.44 -8.08 -23.07
C SER A 22 -0.14 -8.87 -23.18
N PRO A 23 0.82 -8.45 -24.02
CA PRO A 23 2.07 -9.17 -24.23
C PRO A 23 2.93 -9.26 -22.96
N ARG A 24 2.68 -8.40 -21.97
CA ARG A 24 3.30 -8.46 -20.65
C ARG A 24 2.99 -9.77 -19.91
N GLY A 25 1.81 -10.34 -20.14
CA GLY A 25 1.32 -11.51 -19.40
C GLY A 25 1.10 -11.23 -17.90
N GLY A 26 0.50 -12.18 -17.16
CA GLY A 26 0.32 -12.04 -15.71
C GLY A 26 -0.56 -10.86 -15.28
N VAL A 27 -1.45 -10.39 -16.15
CA VAL A 27 -2.48 -9.39 -15.83
C VAL A 27 -3.82 -10.07 -15.66
N ASN A 28 -4.63 -9.56 -14.73
CA ASN A 28 -5.99 -10.02 -14.50
C ASN A 28 -6.91 -8.82 -14.30
N LEU A 29 -7.87 -8.67 -15.21
CA LEU A 29 -8.89 -7.63 -15.13
C LEU A 29 -10.17 -8.21 -14.53
N LYS A 30 -10.55 -7.68 -13.37
CA LYS A 30 -11.81 -8.01 -12.69
C LYS A 30 -12.79 -6.87 -12.86
N ILE A 31 -14.02 -7.19 -13.23
CA ILE A 31 -15.12 -6.24 -13.33
C ILE A 31 -16.25 -6.77 -12.47
N ASP A 32 -16.65 -5.98 -11.49
CA ASP A 32 -17.79 -6.23 -10.63
C ASP A 32 -18.90 -5.24 -10.99
N ARG A 33 -20.10 -5.75 -11.28
CA ARG A 33 -21.26 -4.96 -11.71
C ARG A 33 -22.33 -5.06 -10.64
N GLY A 34 -22.43 -4.02 -9.82
CA GLY A 34 -23.46 -3.89 -8.79
C GLY A 34 -24.72 -3.18 -9.32
N ARG A 35 -25.74 -3.08 -8.47
CA ARG A 35 -26.90 -2.22 -8.74
C ARG A 35 -26.49 -0.76 -8.58
N GLY A 36 -26.25 -0.06 -9.69
CA GLY A 36 -25.95 1.36 -9.66
C GLY A 36 -24.46 1.71 -9.71
N GLU A 37 -23.56 0.74 -9.46
CA GLU A 37 -22.10 0.93 -9.55
C GLU A 37 -21.41 -0.15 -10.40
N THR A 38 -20.33 0.23 -11.09
CA THR A 38 -19.40 -0.71 -11.75
C THR A 38 -18.00 -0.47 -11.21
N THR A 39 -17.40 -1.51 -10.65
CA THR A 39 -16.06 -1.45 -10.05
C THR A 39 -15.12 -2.33 -10.84
N THR A 40 -14.04 -1.75 -11.35
CA THR A 40 -12.98 -2.50 -12.05
C THR A 40 -11.72 -2.56 -11.22
N ARG A 41 -11.03 -3.70 -11.27
CA ARG A 41 -9.76 -3.93 -10.58
C ARG A 41 -8.79 -4.59 -11.54
N LEU A 42 -7.66 -3.93 -11.76
CA LEU A 42 -6.52 -4.51 -12.44
C LEU A 42 -5.57 -5.13 -11.41
N VAL A 43 -5.22 -6.40 -11.61
CA VAL A 43 -4.21 -7.11 -10.81
C VAL A 43 -3.05 -7.47 -11.73
N VAL A 44 -1.85 -7.08 -11.33
CA VAL A 44 -0.61 -7.34 -12.07
C VAL A 44 0.29 -8.22 -11.20
N SER A 45 0.66 -9.40 -11.70
CA SER A 45 1.48 -10.39 -10.96
C SER A 45 2.94 -10.34 -11.40
N SER A 46 3.85 -10.76 -10.51
CA SER A 46 5.30 -10.82 -10.78
C SER A 46 5.85 -9.48 -11.27
N VAL A 47 5.58 -8.42 -10.52
CA VAL A 47 5.94 -7.05 -10.93
C VAL A 47 7.46 -6.85 -10.95
N GLY A 48 7.93 -6.14 -11.98
CA GLY A 48 9.32 -5.72 -12.14
C GLY A 48 9.45 -4.21 -12.37
N PRO A 49 10.68 -3.68 -12.49
CA PRO A 49 10.90 -2.24 -12.67
C PRO A 49 10.15 -1.63 -13.86
N GLY A 50 10.01 -2.39 -14.95
CA GLY A 50 9.29 -1.98 -16.15
C GLY A 50 7.77 -1.85 -15.99
N ASP A 51 7.21 -2.33 -14.88
CA ASP A 51 5.79 -2.11 -14.55
C ASP A 51 5.56 -0.75 -13.86
N SER A 52 6.61 0.04 -13.59
CA SER A 52 6.45 1.42 -13.14
C SER A 52 5.88 2.28 -14.28
N GLY A 53 5.02 3.24 -13.96
CA GLY A 53 4.43 4.13 -14.96
C GLY A 53 3.05 4.63 -14.57
N MET A 54 2.40 5.33 -15.49
CA MET A 54 1.06 5.88 -15.30
C MET A 54 0.00 4.83 -15.61
N TYR A 55 -0.76 4.42 -14.60
CA TYR A 55 -1.91 3.54 -14.79
C TYR A 55 -3.17 4.37 -14.85
N SER A 56 -3.91 4.26 -15.94
CA SER A 56 -5.17 4.99 -16.15
C SER A 56 -6.34 4.05 -16.32
N CYS A 57 -7.44 4.31 -15.60
CA CYS A 57 -8.73 3.68 -15.86
C CYS A 57 -9.65 4.69 -16.55
N VAL A 58 -10.27 4.26 -17.65
CA VAL A 58 -11.05 5.14 -18.55
C VAL A 58 -12.43 4.54 -18.75
N PRO A 59 -13.45 5.00 -18.01
CA PRO A 59 -14.81 4.59 -18.28
C PRO A 59 -15.29 5.13 -19.62
N GLN A 60 -16.07 4.33 -20.35
CA GLN A 60 -16.55 4.68 -21.67
C GLN A 60 -17.41 5.95 -21.61
N GLY A 61 -16.98 6.99 -22.34
CA GLY A 61 -17.70 8.26 -22.42
C GLY A 61 -17.47 9.20 -21.22
N SER A 62 -16.47 8.94 -20.37
CA SER A 62 -16.08 9.83 -19.28
C SER A 62 -14.59 10.12 -19.26
N HIS A 63 -14.18 11.00 -18.35
CA HIS A 63 -12.78 11.34 -18.15
C HIS A 63 -12.00 10.18 -17.49
N PRO A 64 -10.70 10.04 -17.77
CA PRO A 64 -9.84 9.06 -17.13
C PRO A 64 -9.52 9.43 -15.68
N ALA A 65 -9.24 8.43 -14.87
CA ALA A 65 -8.56 8.59 -13.59
C ALA A 65 -7.19 7.89 -13.65
N THR A 66 -6.14 8.57 -13.20
CA THR A 66 -4.76 8.14 -13.40
C THR A 66 -3.96 8.17 -12.11
N VAL A 67 -3.13 7.15 -11.91
CA VAL A 67 -2.20 7.04 -10.79
C VAL A 67 -0.79 6.72 -11.31
N LEU A 68 0.24 7.30 -10.68
CA LEU A 68 1.63 6.96 -10.95
C LEU A 68 2.06 5.82 -10.02
N VAL A 69 2.47 4.69 -10.59
CA VAL A 69 2.96 3.52 -9.86
C VAL A 69 4.47 3.45 -9.97
N HIS A 70 5.14 3.20 -8.84
CA HIS A 70 6.58 2.97 -8.79
C HIS A 70 6.87 1.61 -8.17
N VAL A 71 7.57 0.74 -8.92
CA VAL A 71 7.95 -0.60 -8.49
C VAL A 71 9.38 -0.59 -7.99
N GLN A 72 9.57 -1.03 -6.74
CA GLN A 72 10.88 -1.14 -6.10
C GLN A 72 11.18 -2.59 -5.76
N LYS A 73 12.44 -2.98 -5.95
CA LYS A 73 12.91 -4.29 -5.49
C LYS A 73 13.10 -4.22 -3.97
N GLY A 74 12.36 -5.05 -3.23
CA GLY A 74 12.56 -5.18 -1.79
C GLY A 74 14.01 -5.57 -1.50
N LYS A 75 14.68 -4.81 -0.65
CA LYS A 75 16.01 -5.16 -0.15
C LYS A 75 15.80 -6.11 1.03
N HIS A 76 16.30 -7.34 0.93
CA HIS A 76 16.28 -8.28 2.04
C HIS A 76 17.36 -7.85 3.04
N GLU A 77 17.07 -6.83 3.85
CA GLU A 77 17.95 -6.42 4.93
C GLU A 77 17.74 -7.36 6.11
N ALA A 78 18.53 -8.45 6.15
CA ALA A 78 18.64 -9.25 7.36
C ALA A 78 19.42 -8.43 8.39
N ALA A 79 18.74 -7.95 9.43
CA ALA A 79 19.39 -7.34 10.58
C ALA A 79 20.11 -8.42 11.39
N ILE A 80 21.41 -8.60 11.16
CA ILE A 80 22.25 -9.41 12.06
C ILE A 80 22.54 -8.57 13.30
N GLN A 81 21.73 -8.72 14.35
CA GLN A 81 22.12 -8.27 15.70
C GLN A 81 23.10 -9.31 16.27
N GLN A 82 24.39 -9.13 16.01
CA GLN A 82 25.42 -9.78 16.82
C GLN A 82 25.40 -9.12 18.20
N GLY A 83 24.54 -9.64 19.08
CA GLY A 83 24.55 -9.33 20.51
C GLY A 83 25.87 -9.75 21.13
N GLY A 84 26.82 -8.83 21.15
CA GLY A 84 28.10 -8.99 21.80
C GLY A 84 27.94 -9.03 23.33
N LEU A 85 28.34 -10.17 23.89
CA LEU A 85 29.05 -10.35 25.16
C LEU A 85 28.38 -9.89 26.47
N ASN A 86 28.15 -10.89 27.32
CA ASN A 86 28.13 -10.81 28.78
C ASN A 86 29.12 -9.79 29.34
N ALA A 87 28.66 -8.85 30.16
CA ALA A 87 29.45 -8.29 31.27
C ALA A 87 28.54 -7.57 32.28
N ALA A 88 28.36 -8.21 33.43
CA ALA A 88 28.23 -7.65 34.77
C ALA A 88 27.49 -6.32 34.96
N ALA A 89 26.31 -6.40 35.59
CA ALA A 89 25.75 -5.29 36.35
C ALA A 89 26.70 -4.88 37.50
N PRO A 90 26.98 -3.58 37.72
CA PRO A 90 27.32 -3.08 39.03
C PRO A 90 26.06 -2.63 39.78
N PRO A 91 26.00 -2.81 41.10
CA PRO A 91 24.80 -2.53 41.88
C PRO A 91 24.84 -1.11 42.48
N PHE A 92 23.64 -0.54 42.70
CA PHE A 92 23.36 0.65 43.53
C PHE A 92 23.90 2.00 42.96
N PHE A 93 23.24 3.17 43.03
CA PHE A 93 22.43 3.78 44.09
C PHE A 93 21.60 4.99 43.57
N PHE A 94 20.67 5.45 44.44
CA PHE A 94 19.97 6.77 44.51
C PHE A 94 18.79 6.98 43.54
N SER A 95 17.60 7.44 43.94
CA SER A 95 17.17 8.16 45.13
C SER A 95 15.64 8.00 45.31
N SER A 96 15.17 7.91 46.55
CA SER A 96 13.74 7.88 46.90
C SER A 96 13.08 9.24 46.63
N SER A 97 12.72 9.49 45.37
CA SER A 97 11.95 10.68 44.97
C SER A 97 10.75 10.34 44.06
N ALA A 98 10.52 9.06 43.79
CA ALA A 98 9.50 8.61 42.83
C ALA A 98 8.04 8.78 43.31
N LEU A 99 7.80 8.97 44.61
CA LEU A 99 6.44 9.08 45.15
C LEU A 99 5.77 10.42 44.80
N LEU A 100 6.52 11.52 44.76
CA LEU A 100 6.00 12.85 44.41
C LEU A 100 5.76 13.02 42.91
N SER A 101 6.62 12.40 42.09
CA SER A 101 6.51 12.45 40.62
C SER A 101 5.26 11.70 40.13
N SER A 102 4.99 10.52 40.70
CA SER A 102 3.80 9.69 40.40
C SER A 102 2.47 10.47 40.49
N CYS A 103 2.29 11.28 41.53
CA CYS A 103 1.04 12.03 41.75
C CYS A 103 0.79 13.16 40.74
N LEU A 104 1.85 13.84 40.29
CA LEU A 104 1.78 14.90 39.27
C LEU A 104 1.41 14.32 37.90
N PHE A 105 1.95 13.15 37.56
CA PHE A 105 1.60 12.46 36.32
C PHE A 105 0.16 11.95 36.30
N LEU A 106 -0.40 11.52 37.44
CA LEU A 106 -1.80 11.07 37.50
C LEU A 106 -2.81 12.21 37.32
N HIS A 107 -2.52 13.41 37.84
CA HIS A 107 -3.40 14.58 37.71
C HIS A 107 -3.47 15.16 36.29
N LEU A 108 -2.44 14.94 35.47
CA LEU A 108 -2.44 15.42 34.08
C LEU A 108 -3.22 14.49 33.12
N CYS A 109 -3.60 13.30 33.61
CA CYS A 109 -4.26 12.25 32.82
C CYS A 109 -5.76 12.09 33.15
N LEU A 110 -6.35 12.92 34.03
CA LEU A 110 -7.80 12.94 34.31
C LEU A 110 -8.48 14.15 33.66
#